data_AF-A0A830E0T6-F1
#
_entry.id   AF-A0A830E0T6-F1
#
_cell.length_a   1.000
_cell.length_b   1.000
_cell.length_c   1.000
_cell.angle_alpha   90.00
_cell.angle_beta   90.00
_cell.angle_gamma   90.00
#
_symmetry.space_group_name_H-M   'P 1'
#
loop_
_entity.id
_entity.type
_entity.pdbx_description
1 polymer ?
#
loop_
_entity_poly.entity_id
_entity_poly.type
_entity_poly.pdbx_seq_one_letter_code
_entity_poly.pdbx_strand_id
1 'polypeptide(L)'
;MSTLIRDEGDTHVECDMDYSKYVINGINYVPCIIRINELGKVMDILMSYVRGDHVLSQLMINAVGDELRIEMPITIMSSGKSLGEVINELIYLIIGIRHCLHSIEVKH
;
A
#
# COMPACT_ATOMS: atom_id res chain seq x y z
N MET A 1 19.29 2.02 -10.31
CA MET A 1 17.85 2.01 -10.04
C MET A 1 17.53 0.74 -9.28
N SER A 2 16.93 0.86 -8.10
CA SER A 2 16.43 -0.27 -7.32
C SER A 2 14.92 -0.20 -7.38
N THR A 3 14.28 -1.07 -8.16
CA THR A 3 12.81 -1.14 -8.23
C THR A 3 12.39 -2.40 -7.49
N LEU A 4 11.45 -2.27 -6.55
CA LEU A 4 10.78 -3.41 -5.95
C LEU A 4 9.53 -3.70 -6.79
N ILE A 5 9.46 -4.91 -7.34
CA ILE A 5 8.27 -5.41 -8.03
C ILE A 5 7.76 -6.63 -7.26
N ARG A 6 6.46 -6.70 -7.03
CA ARG A 6 5.80 -7.88 -6.45
C ARG A 6 4.45 -8.14 -7.09
N ASP A 7 4.17 -9.41 -7.29
CA ASP A 7 2.89 -9.93 -7.77
C ASP A 7 2.37 -10.95 -6.75
N GLU A 8 1.18 -10.73 -6.21
CA GLU A 8 0.54 -11.63 -5.24
C GLU A 8 -0.98 -11.64 -5.47
N GLY A 9 -1.52 -12.79 -5.88
CA GLY A 9 -2.92 -12.90 -6.33
C GLY A 9 -3.21 -11.96 -7.51
N ASP A 10 -4.28 -11.17 -7.44
CA ASP A 10 -4.57 -10.11 -8.43
C ASP A 10 -4.03 -8.73 -7.99
N THR A 11 -3.00 -8.70 -7.16
CA THR A 11 -2.36 -7.47 -6.69
C THR A 11 -0.96 -7.36 -7.29
N HIS A 12 -0.71 -6.30 -8.05
CA HIS A 12 0.60 -5.98 -8.59
C HIS A 12 1.15 -4.72 -7.93
N VAL A 13 2.41 -4.77 -7.48
CA VAL A 13 3.09 -3.66 -6.81
C VAL A 13 4.39 -3.31 -7.50
N GLU A 14 4.61 -2.03 -7.71
CA GLU A 14 5.86 -1.46 -8.19
C GLU A 14 6.26 -0.27 -7.31
N CYS A 15 7.47 -0.29 -6.77
CA CYS A 15 8.03 0.81 -5.97
C CYS A 15 9.40 1.22 -6.48
N ASP A 16 9.66 2.52 -6.62
CA ASP A 16 10.99 3.06 -6.92
C ASP A 16 11.77 3.24 -5.60
N MET A 17 12.58 2.25 -5.25
CA MET A 17 13.35 2.18 -4.00
C MET A 17 14.60 3.06 -4.02
N ASP A 18 14.67 4.05 -4.91
CA ASP A 18 15.66 5.13 -4.81
C ASP A 18 15.25 6.12 -3.71
N TYR A 19 15.68 5.81 -2.49
CA TYR A 19 15.40 6.57 -1.27
C TYR A 19 15.86 8.04 -1.28
N SER A 20 16.58 8.47 -2.32
CA SER A 20 17.13 9.84 -2.43
C SER A 20 16.48 10.67 -3.54
N LYS A 21 15.65 10.05 -4.38
CA LYS A 21 15.17 10.66 -5.62
C LYS A 21 13.94 11.55 -5.45
N TYR A 22 13.01 11.18 -4.57
CA TYR A 22 11.74 11.89 -4.40
C TYR A 22 11.71 12.61 -3.06
N VAL A 23 11.60 13.93 -3.08
CA VAL A 23 11.62 14.77 -1.88
C VAL A 23 10.38 15.65 -1.84
N ILE A 24 9.63 15.59 -0.76
CA ILE A 24 8.45 16.43 -0.51
C ILE A 24 8.64 17.10 0.84
N ASN A 25 8.64 18.44 0.87
CA ASN A 25 8.83 19.23 2.10
C ASN A 25 10.07 18.82 2.93
N GLY A 26 11.15 18.41 2.27
CA GLY A 26 12.41 18.01 2.92
C GLY A 26 12.45 16.57 3.45
N ILE A 27 11.38 15.78 3.24
CA ILE A 27 11.34 14.36 3.57
C ILE A 27 11.48 13.56 2.28
N ASN A 28 12.30 12.51 2.29
CA ASN A 28 12.38 11.60 1.15
C ASN A 28 11.23 10.60 1.18
N TYR A 29 10.72 10.26 0.00
CA TYR A 29 9.64 9.31 -0.18
C TYR A 29 10.05 8.23 -1.17
N VAL A 30 9.45 7.05 -1.01
CA VAL A 30 9.45 5.97 -1.97
C VAL A 30 8.05 5.90 -2.58
N PRO A 31 7.90 6.27 -3.86
CA PRO A 31 6.62 6.14 -4.55
C PRO A 31 6.38 4.67 -4.90
N CYS A 32 5.15 4.24 -4.71
CA CYS A 32 4.65 2.94 -5.09
C CYS A 32 3.33 3.05 -5.84
N ILE A 33 3.12 2.14 -6.78
CA ILE A 33 1.85 1.90 -7.46
C ILE A 33 1.42 0.48 -7.12
N ILE A 34 0.24 0.35 -6.53
CA ILE A 34 -0.42 -0.93 -6.29
C ILE A 34 -1.64 -1.00 -7.22
N ARG A 35 -1.67 -1.96 -8.13
CA ARG A 35 -2.81 -2.22 -9.01
C ARG A 35 -3.67 -3.32 -8.41
N ILE A 36 -4.96 -3.05 -8.24
CA ILE A 36 -5.90 -3.93 -7.55
C ILE A 36 -7.19 -3.99 -8.35
N ASN A 37 -7.61 -5.19 -8.75
CA ASN A 37 -8.93 -5.37 -9.33
C ASN A 37 -10.03 -5.03 -8.31
N GLU A 38 -11.03 -4.28 -8.74
CA GLU A 38 -12.16 -3.85 -7.91
C GLU A 38 -11.73 -3.02 -6.68
N LEU A 39 -10.76 -2.11 -6.85
CA LEU A 39 -10.25 -1.24 -5.78
C LEU A 39 -11.37 -0.56 -4.98
N GLY A 40 -12.44 -0.13 -5.65
CA GLY A 40 -13.58 0.52 -5.02
C GLY A 40 -14.26 -0.33 -3.93
N LYS A 41 -14.22 -1.66 -4.02
CA LYS A 41 -14.81 -2.56 -3.01
C LYS A 41 -13.97 -2.65 -1.73
N VAL A 42 -12.66 -2.45 -1.84
CA VAL A 42 -11.73 -2.63 -0.71
C VAL A 42 -11.35 -1.31 -0.04
N MET A 43 -11.51 -0.18 -0.73
CA MET A 43 -10.91 1.10 -0.35
C MET A 43 -11.37 1.60 1.03
N ASP A 44 -12.67 1.59 1.32
CA ASP A 44 -13.19 2.11 2.59
C ASP A 44 -12.65 1.32 3.79
N ILE A 45 -12.63 -0.01 3.67
CA ILE A 45 -12.13 -0.91 4.71
C ILE A 45 -10.61 -0.74 4.85
N LEU A 46 -9.87 -0.72 3.73
CA LEU A 46 -8.43 -0.51 3.71
C LEU A 46 -8.06 0.79 4.42
N MET A 47 -8.71 1.90 4.07
CA MET A 47 -8.45 3.20 4.69
C MET A 47 -8.78 3.23 6.18
N SER A 48 -9.76 2.46 6.65
CA SER A 48 -10.04 2.30 8.08
C SER A 48 -8.87 1.65 8.82
N TYR A 49 -8.27 0.59 8.25
CA TYR A 49 -7.10 -0.06 8.84
C TYR A 49 -5.86 0.83 8.79
N VAL A 50 -5.61 1.48 7.64
CA VAL A 50 -4.46 2.39 7.47
C VAL A 50 -4.50 3.53 8.49
N ARG A 51 -5.68 4.14 8.72
CA ARG A 51 -5.83 5.23 9.69
C ARG A 51 -5.69 4.77 11.15
N GLY A 52 -5.93 3.50 11.43
CA GLY A 52 -5.83 2.92 12.77
C GLY A 52 -4.41 2.46 13.15
N ASP A 53 -3.52 2.27 12.18
CA ASP A 53 -2.16 1.76 12.40
C ASP A 53 -1.13 2.89 12.48
N HIS A 54 -0.22 2.82 13.46
CA HIS A 54 0.77 3.88 13.70
C HIS A 54 1.79 4.03 12.55
N VAL A 55 2.10 2.97 11.83
CA VAL A 55 3.04 3.00 10.71
C VAL A 55 2.31 3.34 9.42
N LEU A 56 1.21 2.63 9.11
CA LEU A 56 0.47 2.83 7.86
C LEU A 56 -0.18 4.21 7.78
N SER A 57 -0.56 4.82 8.91
CA SER A 57 -1.13 6.18 8.92
C SER A 57 -0.17 7.27 8.42
N GLN A 58 1.13 6.98 8.32
CA GLN A 58 2.13 7.90 7.77
C GLN A 58 2.18 7.90 6.23
N LEU A 59 1.49 6.95 5.59
CA LEU A 59 1.44 6.81 4.14
C LEU A 59 0.56 7.89 3.52
N MET A 60 1.02 8.48 2.41
CA MET A 60 0.15 9.30 1.57
C MET A 60 -0.45 8.41 0.48
N ILE A 61 -1.74 8.12 0.59
CA ILE A 61 -2.45 7.21 -0.31
C ILE A 61 -3.45 7.97 -1.16
N ASN A 62 -3.36 7.81 -2.48
CA ASN A 62 -4.31 8.35 -3.46
C ASN A 62 -4.82 7.23 -4.37
N ALA A 63 -6.13 7.13 -4.56
CA ALA A 63 -6.72 6.23 -5.55
C ALA A 63 -6.88 6.95 -6.89
N VAL A 64 -6.41 6.32 -7.98
CA VAL A 64 -6.53 6.81 -9.36
C VAL A 64 -6.98 5.65 -10.24
N GLY A 65 -8.29 5.59 -10.55
CA GLY A 65 -8.86 4.43 -11.23
C GLY A 65 -8.75 3.18 -10.35
N ASP A 66 -8.16 2.11 -10.88
CA ASP A 66 -7.88 0.85 -10.17
C ASP A 66 -6.46 0.79 -9.58
N GLU A 67 -5.77 1.94 -9.51
CA GLU A 67 -4.43 2.06 -8.93
C GLU A 67 -4.48 2.80 -7.59
N LEU A 68 -3.79 2.26 -6.58
CA LEU A 68 -3.38 2.98 -5.38
C LEU A 68 -1.97 3.51 -5.58
N ARG A 69 -1.84 4.84 -5.53
CA ARG A 69 -0.56 5.53 -5.49
C ARG A 69 -0.21 5.84 -4.05
N ILE A 70 0.93 5.34 -3.62
CA ILE A 70 1.39 5.44 -2.24
C ILE A 70 2.74 6.16 -2.23
N GLU A 71 2.84 7.23 -1.47
CA GLU A 71 4.14 7.83 -1.12
C GLU A 71 4.50 7.39 0.29
N MET A 72 5.55 6.59 0.42
CA MET A 72 6.04 6.11 1.72
C MET A 72 7.20 7.00 2.20
N PRO A 73 7.04 7.76 3.29
CA PRO A 73 8.15 8.53 3.83
C PRO A 73 9.21 7.58 4.39
N ILE A 74 10.49 7.86 4.09
CA ILE A 74 11.61 7.04 4.61
C ILE A 74 11.70 7.06 6.14
N THR A 75 11.06 8.04 6.79
CA THR A 75 10.97 8.15 8.25
C THR A 75 10.25 6.97 8.87
N ILE A 76 9.41 6.24 8.14
CA ILE A 76 8.80 4.99 8.62
C ILE A 76 9.86 4.01 9.12
N MET A 77 11.06 4.01 8.54
CA MET A 77 12.15 3.13 8.97
C MET A 77 12.58 3.36 10.42
N SER A 78 12.28 4.52 11.02
CA SER A 78 12.52 4.76 12.45
C SER A 78 11.62 3.91 13.36
N SER A 79 10.54 3.34 12.83
CA SER A 79 9.68 2.39 13.57
C SER A 79 10.27 0.97 13.62
N GLY A 80 11.44 0.74 13.03
CA GLY A 80 12.10 -0.57 12.95
C GLY A 80 11.58 -1.48 11.82
N LYS A 81 10.65 -1.01 11.00
CA LYS A 81 10.18 -1.74 9.79
C LYS A 81 10.90 -1.22 8.55
N SER A 82 11.27 -2.13 7.65
CA SER A 82 11.67 -1.77 6.29
C SER A 82 10.46 -1.37 5.45
N LEU A 83 10.67 -0.54 4.42
CA LEU A 83 9.58 -0.19 3.49
C LEU A 83 9.03 -1.42 2.75
N GLY A 84 9.86 -2.45 2.53
CA GLY A 84 9.40 -3.72 1.95
C GLY A 84 8.43 -4.48 2.87
N GLU A 85 8.64 -4.45 4.19
CA GLU A 85 7.71 -5.04 5.15
C GLU A 85 6.38 -4.28 5.19
N VAL A 86 6.43 -2.94 5.13
CA VAL A 86 5.23 -2.09 5.08
C VAL A 86 4.40 -2.39 3.83
N ILE A 87 5.05 -2.57 2.68
CA ILE A 87 4.38 -2.98 1.44
C ILE A 87 3.77 -4.37 1.56
N ASN A 88 4.48 -5.33 2.16
CA ASN A 88 3.92 -6.67 2.37
C ASN A 88 2.68 -6.63 3.27
N GLU A 89 2.71 -5.84 4.35
CA GLU A 89 1.55 -5.66 5.23
C GLU A 89 0.33 -5.10 4.48
N LEU A 90 0.54 -4.09 3.62
CA LEU A 90 -0.53 -3.55 2.78
C LEU A 90 -1.08 -4.59 1.80
N ILE A 91 -0.21 -5.33 1.10
CA ILE A 91 -0.63 -6.39 0.15
C ILE A 91 -1.48 -7.43 0.87
N TYR A 92 -1.01 -7.97 2.00
CA TYR A 92 -1.75 -8.99 2.74
C TYR A 92 -3.05 -8.46 3.34
N LEU A 93 -3.09 -7.19 3.74
CA LEU A 93 -4.32 -6.55 4.18
C LEU A 93 -5.35 -6.44 3.05
N ILE A 94 -4.93 -6.03 1.85
CA ILE A 94 -5.80 -5.97 0.66
C ILE A 94 -6.34 -7.36 0.33
N ILE A 95 -5.47 -8.38 0.28
CA ILE A 95 -5.85 -9.77 0.01
C ILE A 95 -6.85 -10.27 1.07
N GLY A 96 -6.57 -10.03 2.35
CA GLY A 96 -7.44 -10.42 3.46
C GLY A 96 -8.83 -9.78 3.36
N ILE A 97 -8.91 -8.48 3.09
CA ILE A 97 -10.19 -7.76 2.90
C ILE A 97 -10.97 -8.37 1.74
N ARG A 98 -10.33 -8.65 0.60
CA ARG A 98 -10.99 -9.28 -0.56
C ARG A 98 -11.54 -10.66 -0.22
N HIS A 99 -10.76 -11.49 0.48
CA HIS A 99 -11.24 -12.80 0.91
C HIS A 99 -12.46 -12.70 1.84
N CYS A 100 -12.47 -11.74 2.76
CA CYS A 100 -13.62 -11.50 3.63
C CYS A 100 -14.86 -11.06 2.84
N LEU A 101 -14.72 -10.11 1.92
CA LEU A 101 -15.83 -9.61 1.10
C LEU A 101 -16.43 -10.70 0.21
N HIS A 102 -15.59 -11.48 -0.47
CA HIS A 102 -16.05 -12.61 -1.29
C HIS A 102 -16.80 -13.66 -0.45
N SER A 103 -16.33 -13.92 0.77
CA SER A 103 -16.99 -14.87 1.70
C SER A 103 -18.36 -14.38 2.19
N ILE A 104 -18.60 -13.06 2.18
CA ILE A 104 -19.89 -12.45 2.53
C ILE A 104 -20.84 -12.50 1.34
N GLU A 105 -20.36 -12.17 0.13
CA GLU A 105 -21.17 -12.21 -1.10
C GLU A 105 -21.68 -13.62 -1.43
N VAL A 106 -20.89 -14.67 -1.18
CA VAL A 106 -21.30 -16.07 -1.45
C VAL A 106 -22.39 -16.59 -0.48
N LYS A 107 -22.61 -15.92 0.65
CA LYS A 107 -23.60 -16.33 1.66
C LYS A 107 -24.98 -15.68 1.47
N HIS A 108 -25.13 -14.75 0.53
CA HIS A 108 -26.37 -14.05 0.22
C HIS A 108 -26.89 -14.42 -1.18
#